data_AF-R9MDF3-F1
#
_entry.id   AF-R9MDF3-F1
#
_cell.length_a   1.000
_cell.length_b   1.000
_cell.length_c   1.000
_cell.angle_alpha   90.00
_cell.angle_beta   90.00
_cell.angle_gamma   90.00
#
_symmetry.space_group_name_H-M   'P 1'
#
loop_
_entity.id
_entity.type
_entity.pdbx_description
1 polymer ?
#
loop_
_entity_poly.entity_id
_entity_poly.type
_entity_poly.pdbx_seq_one_letter_code
_entity_poly.pdbx_strand_id
1 'polypeptide(L)'
;MMESFQKNKKGILLMLVSSVCVCVGQLLWKLSVEYGVYVMLAGFCFYGVGALVMIVSYKFGKLSVLQPMLSLNYVLSIILAAAVLKEKITVIKCIGVLVIIAGVIMIAGGDEE
;
A
#
# COMPACT_ATOMS: atom_id res chain seq x y z
N MET A 1 -20.83 -7.38 -8.49
CA MET A 1 -19.40 -7.78 -8.37
C MET A 1 -18.44 -7.28 -9.47
N MET A 2 -18.68 -7.49 -10.78
CA MET A 2 -17.67 -7.19 -11.84
C MET A 2 -17.69 -5.75 -12.37
N GLU A 3 -18.82 -5.03 -12.25
CA GLU A 3 -18.99 -3.68 -12.81
C GLU A 3 -18.32 -2.57 -11.99
N SER A 4 -18.29 -2.70 -10.65
CA SER A 4 -17.53 -1.81 -9.76
C SER A 4 -16.02 -1.93 -9.98
N PHE A 5 -15.52 -3.15 -10.28
CA PHE A 5 -14.14 -3.40 -10.65
C PHE A 5 -13.76 -2.78 -12.01
N GLN A 6 -14.66 -2.77 -12.99
CA GLN A 6 -14.41 -2.19 -14.31
C GLN A 6 -14.39 -0.65 -14.29
N LYS A 7 -15.29 -0.02 -13.52
CA LYS A 7 -15.38 1.46 -13.42
C LYS A 7 -14.25 2.06 -12.58
N ASN A 8 -13.82 1.36 -11.51
CA ASN A 8 -12.76 1.81 -10.60
C ASN A 8 -11.37 1.19 -10.89
N LYS A 9 -11.22 0.38 -11.94
CA LYS A 9 -9.96 -0.32 -12.29
C LYS A 9 -8.76 0.61 -12.38
N LYS A 10 -8.97 1.82 -12.94
CA LYS A 10 -7.93 2.85 -13.05
C LYS A 10 -7.53 3.39 -11.66
N GLY A 11 -8.50 3.63 -10.78
CA GLY A 11 -8.24 4.02 -9.38
C GLY A 11 -7.52 2.92 -8.61
N ILE A 12 -7.96 1.67 -8.68
CA ILE A 12 -7.28 0.56 -7.98
C ILE A 12 -5.83 0.38 -8.47
N LEU A 13 -5.61 0.46 -9.79
CA LEU A 13 -4.27 0.38 -10.37
C LEU A 13 -3.38 1.56 -9.93
N LEU A 14 -3.90 2.78 -9.98
CA LEU A 14 -3.21 3.98 -9.47
C LEU A 14 -2.88 3.86 -7.98
N MET A 15 -3.80 3.30 -7.19
CA MET A 15 -3.58 3.12 -5.76
C MET A 15 -2.55 2.05 -5.46
N LEU A 16 -2.50 0.96 -6.25
CA LEU A 16 -1.44 -0.05 -6.16
C LEU A 16 -0.07 0.53 -6.54
N VAL A 17 -0.01 1.37 -7.59
CA VAL A 17 1.24 2.05 -8.00
C VAL A 17 1.70 3.02 -6.92
N SER A 18 0.79 3.85 -6.41
CA SER A 18 1.03 4.73 -5.25
C SER A 18 1.55 3.95 -4.06
N SER A 19 0.87 2.85 -3.75
CA SER A 19 1.19 1.93 -2.67
C SER A 19 2.63 1.41 -2.79
N VAL A 20 3.05 0.93 -3.96
CA VAL A 20 4.45 0.50 -4.16
C VAL A 20 5.42 1.66 -3.94
N CYS A 21 5.10 2.85 -4.43
CA CYS A 21 5.92 4.05 -4.26
C CYS A 21 6.06 4.46 -2.78
N VAL A 22 4.97 4.42 -2.03
CA VAL A 22 4.91 4.68 -0.58
C VAL A 22 5.71 3.63 0.19
N CYS A 23 5.55 2.34 -0.15
CA CYS A 23 6.34 1.25 0.43
C CYS A 23 7.84 1.46 0.24
N VAL A 24 8.25 1.85 -0.97
CA VAL A 24 9.65 2.16 -1.27
C VAL A 24 10.11 3.34 -0.40
N GLY A 25 9.32 4.42 -0.29
CA GLY A 25 9.63 5.53 0.61
C GLY A 25 9.80 5.13 2.08
N GLN A 26 8.88 4.31 2.60
CA GLN A 26 8.96 3.76 3.97
C GLN A 26 10.19 2.87 4.18
N LEU A 27 10.56 2.09 3.16
CA LEU A 27 11.74 1.24 3.20
C LEU A 27 13.03 2.06 3.17
N LEU A 28 13.08 3.12 2.35
CA LEU A 28 14.19 4.07 2.36
C LEU A 28 14.34 4.75 3.72
N TRP A 29 13.25 5.08 4.43
CA TRP A 29 13.35 5.59 5.79
C TRP A 29 13.92 4.58 6.78
N LYS A 30 13.61 3.28 6.64
CA LYS A 30 14.29 2.24 7.41
C LYS A 30 15.78 2.17 7.09
N LEU A 31 16.16 2.21 5.81
CA LEU A 31 17.57 2.25 5.39
C LEU A 31 18.27 3.56 5.80
N SER A 32 17.54 4.66 5.94
CA SER A 32 18.10 5.96 6.31
C SER A 32 18.79 5.94 7.67
N VAL A 33 18.45 4.98 8.54
CA VAL A 33 19.12 4.77 9.82
C VAL A 33 20.59 4.34 9.61
N GLU A 34 20.90 3.59 8.55
CA GLU A 34 22.27 3.17 8.21
C GLU A 34 22.97 4.14 7.25
N TYR A 35 22.25 4.69 6.26
CA TYR A 35 22.85 5.46 5.16
C TYR A 35 22.79 7.00 5.33
N GLY A 36 22.20 7.49 6.42
CA GLY A 36 22.14 8.91 6.77
C GLY A 36 21.06 9.72 6.05
N VAL A 37 21.10 11.05 6.25
CA VAL A 37 20.00 11.99 5.92
C VAL A 37 19.67 12.06 4.41
N TYR A 38 20.62 11.77 3.52
CA TYR A 38 20.39 11.77 2.07
C TYR A 38 19.34 10.72 1.64
N VAL A 39 19.36 9.55 2.26
CA VAL A 39 18.38 8.48 2.00
C VAL A 39 17.02 8.83 2.63
N MET A 40 17.01 9.57 3.73
CA MET A 40 15.78 10.13 4.33
C MET A 40 15.06 11.05 3.36
N LEU A 41 15.80 11.96 2.72
CA LEU A 41 15.30 12.92 1.74
C LEU A 41 14.77 12.21 0.48
N ALA A 42 15.51 11.23 -0.03
CA ALA A 42 15.04 10.40 -1.14
C ALA A 42 13.76 9.64 -0.79
N GLY A 43 13.69 9.06 0.41
CA GLY A 43 12.49 8.38 0.93
C GLY A 43 11.31 9.34 1.08
N PHE A 44 11.55 10.58 1.53
CA PHE A 44 10.54 11.63 1.63
C PHE A 44 9.98 12.02 0.25
N CYS A 45 10.84 12.21 -0.75
CA CYS A 45 10.41 12.48 -2.12
C CYS A 45 9.56 11.34 -2.69
N PHE A 46 10.00 10.08 -2.53
CA PHE A 46 9.24 8.91 -2.99
C PHE A 46 7.91 8.75 -2.27
N TYR A 47 7.89 8.94 -0.96
CA TYR A 47 6.65 8.91 -0.17
C TYR A 47 5.70 10.03 -0.58
N GLY A 48 6.22 11.24 -0.80
CA GLY A 48 5.43 12.38 -1.27
C GLY A 48 4.82 12.17 -2.66
N VAL A 49 5.59 11.63 -3.60
CA VAL A 49 5.06 11.24 -4.92
C VAL A 49 3.99 10.16 -4.78
N GLY A 50 4.22 9.15 -3.95
CA GLY A 50 3.23 8.14 -3.61
C GLY A 50 1.94 8.75 -3.08
N ALA A 51 2.02 9.64 -2.09
CA ALA A 51 0.87 10.32 -1.52
C ALA A 51 0.10 11.18 -2.56
N LEU A 52 0.80 11.86 -3.46
CA LEU A 52 0.15 12.61 -4.56
C LEU A 52 -0.60 11.67 -5.50
N VAL A 53 0.00 10.53 -5.87
CA VAL A 53 -0.66 9.52 -6.70
C VAL A 53 -1.87 8.91 -5.97
N MET A 54 -1.79 8.73 -4.64
CA MET A 54 -2.93 8.31 -3.80
C MET A 54 -4.10 9.31 -3.87
N ILE A 55 -3.80 10.60 -3.75
CA ILE A 55 -4.82 11.67 -3.83
C ILE A 55 -5.47 11.69 -5.22
N VAL A 56 -4.69 11.52 -6.28
CA VAL A 56 -5.21 11.39 -7.64
C VAL A 56 -6.07 10.13 -7.77
N SER A 57 -5.68 9.03 -7.14
CA SER A 57 -6.44 7.79 -7.13
C SER A 57 -7.83 7.93 -6.50
N TYR A 58 -7.97 8.76 -5.46
CA TYR A 58 -9.28 9.08 -4.86
C TYR A 58 -10.22 9.82 -5.82
N LYS A 59 -9.72 10.49 -6.86
CA LYS A 59 -10.58 11.04 -7.93
C LYS A 59 -11.16 9.99 -8.87
N PHE A 60 -10.57 8.80 -8.94
CA PHE A 60 -10.92 7.76 -9.93
C PHE A 60 -11.62 6.53 -9.33
N GLY A 61 -11.98 6.55 -8.04
CA GLY A 61 -12.73 5.46 -7.43
C GLY A 61 -13.45 5.84 -6.14
N LYS A 62 -14.36 4.98 -5.69
CA LYS A 62 -15.08 5.15 -4.42
C LYS A 62 -14.13 4.96 -3.24
N LEU A 63 -14.19 5.87 -2.28
CA LEU A 63 -13.33 5.90 -1.10
C LEU A 63 -13.44 4.61 -0.26
N SER A 64 -14.64 4.00 -0.21
CA SER A 64 -14.93 2.70 0.42
C SER A 64 -14.14 1.52 -0.16
N VAL A 65 -13.77 1.54 -1.44
CA VAL A 65 -12.98 0.46 -2.07
C VAL A 65 -11.48 0.76 -2.01
N LEU A 66 -11.13 2.04 -2.11
CA LEU A 66 -9.75 2.52 -2.09
C LEU A 66 -9.12 2.36 -0.68
N GLN A 67 -9.84 2.65 0.40
CA GLN A 67 -9.29 2.47 1.76
C GLN A 67 -8.84 1.03 2.07
N PRO A 68 -9.66 -0.01 1.81
CA PRO A 68 -9.22 -1.40 1.92
C PRO A 68 -8.00 -1.73 1.04
N MET A 69 -7.98 -1.23 -0.19
CA MET A 69 -6.82 -1.41 -1.10
C MET A 69 -5.56 -0.74 -0.55
N LEU A 70 -5.69 0.41 0.11
CA LEU A 70 -4.58 1.08 0.78
C LEU A 70 -4.07 0.26 1.98
N SER A 71 -4.94 -0.38 2.74
CA SER A 71 -4.53 -1.31 3.82
C SER A 71 -3.76 -2.52 3.27
N LEU A 72 -4.04 -2.95 2.04
CA LEU A 72 -3.25 -3.97 1.34
C LEU A 72 -1.80 -3.52 1.11
N ASN A 73 -1.54 -2.21 1.07
CA ASN A 73 -0.18 -1.69 0.97
C ASN A 73 0.71 -2.10 2.14
N TYR A 74 0.14 -2.18 3.36
CA TYR A 74 0.90 -2.63 4.53
C TYR A 74 1.39 -4.07 4.37
N VAL A 75 0.58 -4.93 3.75
CA VAL A 75 0.97 -6.31 3.41
C VAL A 75 2.18 -6.29 2.47
N LEU A 76 2.09 -5.51 1.39
CA LEU A 76 3.19 -5.35 0.44
C LEU A 76 4.44 -4.79 1.10
N SER A 77 4.31 -3.80 1.98
CA SER A 77 5.41 -3.18 2.73
C SER A 77 6.14 -4.21 3.61
N ILE A 78 5.40 -5.08 4.30
CA ILE A 78 5.97 -6.15 5.12
C ILE A 78 6.73 -7.16 4.26
N ILE A 79 6.18 -7.55 3.11
CA ILE A 79 6.83 -8.49 2.18
C ILE A 79 8.10 -7.86 1.59
N LEU A 80 8.03 -6.61 1.13
CA LEU A 80 9.17 -5.88 0.57
C LEU A 80 10.27 -5.68 1.61
N ALA A 81 9.90 -5.27 2.82
CA ALA A 81 10.83 -5.11 3.93
C ALA A 81 11.50 -6.43 4.31
N ALA A 82 10.79 -7.54 4.29
CA ALA A 82 11.41 -8.85 4.53
C ALA A 82 12.35 -9.29 3.40
N ALA A 83 12.00 -9.00 2.15
CA ALA A 83 12.84 -9.34 1.00
C ALA A 83 14.13 -8.52 0.95
N VAL A 84 14.04 -7.21 1.18
CA VAL A 84 15.18 -6.27 1.07
C VAL A 84 16.00 -6.21 2.36
N LEU A 85 15.34 -6.13 3.53
CA LEU A 85 16.00 -6.00 4.83
C LEU A 85 16.33 -7.35 5.48
N LYS A 86 15.89 -8.47 4.89
CA LYS A 86 16.03 -9.83 5.45
C LYS A 86 15.58 -9.94 6.91
N GLU A 87 14.61 -9.11 7.33
CA GLU A 87 14.02 -9.22 8.66
C GLU A 87 13.33 -10.58 8.80
N LYS A 88 13.52 -11.24 9.95
CA LYS A 88 12.77 -12.45 10.29
C LYS A 88 11.27 -12.11 10.31
N ILE A 89 10.53 -12.51 9.28
CA ILE A 89 9.07 -12.48 9.32
C ILE A 89 8.63 -13.46 10.40
N THR A 90 8.16 -12.94 11.53
CA THR A 90 7.50 -13.73 12.55
C THR A 90 6.13 -14.19 12.04
N VAL A 91 5.70 -15.39 12.45
CA VAL A 91 4.37 -15.97 12.12
C VAL A 91 3.22 -14.99 12.40
N ILE A 92 3.37 -14.15 13.43
CA ILE A 92 2.42 -13.08 13.79
C ILE A 92 2.18 -12.09 12.63
N LYS A 93 3.22 -11.70 11.89
CA LYS A 93 3.06 -10.80 10.72
C LYS A 93 2.26 -11.49 9.61
N CYS A 94 2.46 -12.79 9.41
CA CYS A 94 1.73 -13.56 8.40
C CYS A 94 0.23 -13.69 8.75
N ILE A 95 -0.09 -13.94 10.03
CA ILE A 95 -1.48 -13.96 10.51
C ILE A 95 -2.12 -12.57 10.37
N GLY A 96 -1.40 -11.50 10.73
CA GLY A 96 -1.90 -10.13 10.55
C GLY A 96 -2.20 -9.78 9.08
N VAL A 97 -1.35 -10.23 8.15
CA VAL A 97 -1.59 -10.10 6.71
C VAL A 97 -2.88 -10.81 6.28
N LEU A 98 -3.09 -12.05 6.72
CA LEU A 98 -4.30 -12.81 6.39
C LEU A 98 -5.57 -12.13 6.93
N VAL A 99 -5.52 -11.56 8.14
CA VAL A 99 -6.63 -10.81 8.73
C VAL A 99 -6.93 -9.54 7.93
N ILE A 100 -5.90 -8.81 7.50
CA ILE A 100 -6.09 -7.62 6.64
C ILE A 100 -6.72 -8.02 5.31
N ILE A 101 -6.21 -9.07 4.65
CA ILE A 101 -6.78 -9.56 3.38
C ILE A 101 -8.25 -9.97 3.55
N ALA A 102 -8.58 -10.70 4.61
CA ALA A 102 -9.95 -11.08 4.91
C ALA A 102 -10.86 -9.86 5.13
N GLY A 103 -10.41 -8.88 5.92
CA GLY A 103 -11.14 -7.63 6.13
C GLY A 103 -11.36 -6.84 4.83
N VAL A 104 -10.35 -6.79 3.96
CA VAL A 104 -10.45 -6.14 2.64
C VAL A 104 -11.48 -6.84 1.75
N ILE A 105 -11.50 -8.17 1.71
CA ILE A 105 -12.48 -8.94 0.94
C ILE A 105 -13.89 -8.71 1.46
N MET A 106 -14.06 -8.67 2.79
CA MET A 106 -15.36 -8.46 3.43
C MET A 106 -15.92 -7.06 3.15
N ILE A 107 -15.07 -6.02 3.18
CA ILE A 107 -15.47 -4.64 2.87
C ILE A 107 -15.68 -4.45 1.36
N ALA A 108 -14.78 -4.96 0.52
CA ALA A 108 -14.89 -4.83 -0.93
C ALA A 108 -16.08 -5.60 -1.51
N GLY A 109 -16.52 -6.68 -0.86
CA GLY A 109 -17.72 -7.44 -1.23
C GLY A 109 -19.03 -6.83 -0.71
N GLY A 110 -18.98 -5.98 0.32
CA GLY A 110 -20.17 -5.33 0.91
C GLY A 110 -20.55 -3.99 0.28
N ASP A 111 -19.69 -3.40 -0.56
CA ASP A 111 -19.92 -2.10 -1.22
C ASP A 111 -20.82 -2.26 -2.48
N GLU A 112 -21.91 -3.03 -2.35
CA GLU A 112 -23.00 -3.15 -3.32
C GLU A 112 -24.01 -2.02 -3.11
N GLU A 113 -23.64 -0.81 -3.54
CA GLU A 113 -24.59 0.21 -4.01
C GLU A 113 -24.21 0.67 -5.43
#